data_AF-A0A3M5LLK0-F1
#
_entry.id   AF-A0A3M5LLK0-F1
#
_cell.length_a   1.000
_cell.length_b   1.000
_cell.length_c   1.000
_cell.angle_alpha   90.00
_cell.angle_beta   90.00
_cell.angle_gamma   90.00
#
_symmetry.space_group_name_H-M   'P 1'
#
loop_
_entity.id
_entity.type
_entity.pdbx_description
1 polymer ?
#
loop_
_entity_poly.entity_id
_entity_poly.type
_entity_poly.pdbx_seq_one_letter_code
_entity_poly.pdbx_strand_id
1 'polypeptide(L)'
;MTATAGASNAGTGSFTQPVLNTKSDIYSSTRTADLRNALKDSTPMKLVMGAVSSTGVQSYSLINASGGAVLDQNGNAVGGSIIQGQTNTLKLNVGYTDTTTTPGSKTAFQLEMTISGSPVVNDTFSVGITGSGSSDNRNALAVVGLQTAKTVGVANGGAGTSLSGSYSDLVSVVGTLASQGKNDVTATAAVVGQAKASRDSVSGVSLDEEASNLIKYQQYYTASSQIIKAAQTIFSTLINSL
;
A
#
# COMPACT_ATOMS: atom_id res chain seq x y z
N MET A 1 1.24 24.02 -8.61
CA MET A 1 0.89 25.27 -9.32
C MET A 1 1.04 26.41 -8.36
N THR A 2 1.61 27.52 -8.80
CA THR A 2 1.86 28.69 -7.96
C THR A 2 1.06 29.87 -8.46
N ALA A 3 0.52 30.65 -7.52
CA ALA A 3 -0.07 31.94 -7.79
C ALA A 3 0.75 33.06 -7.14
N THR A 4 0.82 34.20 -7.84
CA THR A 4 1.50 35.42 -7.39
C THR A 4 0.57 36.61 -7.60
N ALA A 5 0.49 37.50 -6.61
CA ALA A 5 -0.22 38.76 -6.76
C ALA A 5 0.49 39.68 -7.76
N GLY A 6 -0.28 40.44 -8.54
CA GLY A 6 0.26 41.48 -9.40
C GLY A 6 0.90 42.60 -8.58
N ALA A 7 2.00 43.16 -9.09
CA ALA A 7 2.71 44.25 -8.42
C ALA A 7 1.89 45.55 -8.28
N SER A 8 0.84 45.70 -9.09
CA SER A 8 -0.07 46.86 -9.09
C SER A 8 -1.35 46.61 -8.29
N ASN A 9 -1.42 45.52 -7.52
CA ASN A 9 -2.59 45.28 -6.68
C ASN A 9 -2.66 46.33 -5.57
N ALA A 10 -3.81 46.98 -5.44
CA ALA A 10 -4.02 48.04 -4.46
C ALA A 10 -4.99 47.61 -3.33
N GLY A 11 -5.70 46.49 -3.50
CA GLY A 11 -6.60 45.95 -2.49
C GLY A 11 -5.88 45.14 -1.42
N THR A 12 -6.62 44.77 -0.38
CA THR A 12 -6.16 43.90 0.73
C THR A 12 -6.45 42.42 0.47
N GLY A 13 -6.75 42.07 -0.80
CA GLY A 13 -7.07 40.72 -1.21
C GLY A 13 -5.91 39.76 -0.97
N SER A 14 -6.17 38.68 -0.23
CA SER A 14 -5.23 37.57 -0.02
C SER A 14 -5.74 36.31 -0.71
N PHE A 15 -4.83 35.40 -1.03
CA PHE A 15 -5.16 34.16 -1.74
C PHE A 15 -4.38 32.96 -1.21
N THR A 16 -4.94 31.77 -1.39
CA THR A 16 -4.20 30.51 -1.21
C THR A 16 -3.62 30.01 -2.52
N GLN A 17 -2.51 29.27 -2.43
CA GLN A 17 -1.87 28.69 -3.60
C GLN A 17 -2.83 27.70 -4.30
N PRO A 18 -2.99 27.78 -5.63
CA PRO A 18 -3.95 26.96 -6.36
C PRO A 18 -3.60 25.47 -6.26
N VAL A 19 -4.65 24.66 -6.13
CA VAL A 19 -4.58 23.19 -6.10
C VAL A 19 -5.33 22.65 -7.30
N LEU A 20 -4.74 21.69 -8.00
CA LEU A 20 -5.41 20.96 -9.07
C LEU A 20 -6.36 19.92 -8.45
N ASN A 21 -7.66 20.12 -8.62
CA ASN A 21 -8.68 19.20 -8.09
C ASN A 21 -8.99 18.05 -9.06
N THR A 22 -8.77 18.25 -10.35
CA THR A 22 -8.93 17.18 -11.35
C THR A 22 -7.85 16.11 -11.17
N LYS A 23 -8.29 14.87 -10.94
CA LYS A 23 -7.40 13.71 -10.87
C LYS A 23 -6.98 13.27 -12.27
N SER A 24 -5.70 12.97 -12.44
CA SER A 24 -5.20 12.31 -13.65
C SER A 24 -5.70 10.87 -13.70
N ASP A 25 -6.10 10.41 -14.89
CA ASP A 25 -6.37 9.00 -15.13
C ASP A 25 -5.08 8.25 -15.44
N ILE A 26 -4.53 7.58 -14.42
CA ILE A 26 -3.25 6.86 -14.52
C ILE A 26 -3.31 5.62 -15.43
N TYR A 27 -4.52 5.15 -15.78
CA TYR A 27 -4.70 3.97 -16.63
C TYR A 27 -4.73 4.34 -18.12
N SER A 28 -4.83 5.63 -18.44
CA SER A 28 -4.79 6.13 -19.82
C SER A 28 -3.60 7.08 -20.02
N SER A 29 -2.62 6.62 -20.80
CA SER A 29 -1.46 7.43 -21.19
C SER A 29 -1.88 8.67 -21.99
N THR A 30 -2.87 8.54 -22.87
CA THR A 30 -3.44 9.65 -23.65
C THR A 30 -4.10 10.70 -22.76
N ARG A 31 -5.01 10.31 -21.84
CA ARG A 31 -5.67 11.27 -20.94
C ARG A 31 -4.68 11.98 -20.02
N THR A 32 -3.67 11.26 -19.56
CA THR A 32 -2.59 11.84 -18.75
C THR A 32 -1.74 12.82 -19.56
N ALA A 33 -1.44 12.51 -20.83
CA ALA A 33 -0.73 13.41 -21.72
C ALA A 33 -1.56 14.66 -22.04
N ASP A 34 -2.84 14.50 -22.34
CA ASP A 34 -3.76 15.60 -22.64
C ASP A 34 -3.91 16.55 -21.45
N LEU A 35 -4.11 16.03 -20.24
CA LEU A 35 -4.17 16.87 -19.03
C LEU A 35 -2.85 17.62 -18.79
N ARG A 36 -1.71 16.95 -18.99
CA ARG A 36 -0.39 17.58 -18.85
C ARG A 36 -0.19 18.70 -19.87
N ASN A 37 -0.56 18.47 -21.12
CA ASN A 37 -0.45 19.47 -22.18
C ASN A 37 -1.42 20.63 -21.93
N ALA A 38 -2.66 20.33 -21.56
CA ALA A 38 -3.65 21.34 -21.18
C ALA A 38 -3.15 22.26 -20.06
N LEU A 39 -2.53 21.72 -19.02
CA LEU A 39 -1.94 22.52 -17.94
C LEU A 39 -0.80 23.42 -18.44
N LYS A 40 0.06 22.91 -19.33
CA LYS A 40 1.17 23.69 -19.90
C LYS A 40 0.67 24.79 -20.83
N ASP A 41 -0.23 24.45 -21.75
CA ASP A 41 -0.69 25.34 -22.81
C ASP A 41 -1.63 26.43 -22.27
N SER A 42 -2.36 26.12 -21.19
CA SER A 42 -3.26 27.10 -20.56
C SER A 42 -2.54 28.06 -19.64
N THR A 43 -1.33 27.74 -19.16
CA THR A 43 -0.59 28.57 -18.21
C THR A 43 0.51 29.42 -18.88
N PRO A 44 0.80 30.63 -18.38
CA PRO A 44 0.20 31.28 -17.22
C PRO A 44 -1.18 31.88 -17.52
N MET A 45 -2.08 31.78 -16.54
CA MET A 45 -3.38 32.44 -16.53
C MET A 45 -3.31 33.61 -15.56
N LYS A 46 -4.16 34.62 -15.75
CA LYS A 46 -4.31 35.75 -14.84
C LYS A 46 -5.76 35.87 -14.43
N LEU A 47 -6.00 35.78 -13.13
CA LEU A 47 -7.27 36.15 -12.55
C LEU A 47 -7.32 37.67 -12.45
N VAL A 48 -8.38 38.30 -12.94
CA VAL A 48 -8.59 39.75 -12.92
C VAL A 48 -9.87 40.04 -12.17
N MET A 49 -9.76 40.90 -11.15
CA MET A 49 -10.87 41.33 -10.33
C MET A 49 -11.63 42.47 -11.03
N GLY A 50 -12.95 42.33 -11.11
CA GLY A 50 -13.85 43.29 -11.72
C GLY A 50 -14.38 44.33 -10.74
N ALA A 51 -15.40 45.04 -11.20
CA ALA A 51 -16.10 46.04 -10.40
C ALA A 51 -16.90 45.40 -9.26
N VAL A 52 -17.11 46.17 -8.20
CA VAL A 52 -17.85 45.78 -7.01
C VAL A 52 -19.24 46.37 -7.11
N SER A 53 -20.28 45.56 -6.90
CA SER A 53 -21.65 46.05 -6.80
C SER A 53 -21.88 46.80 -5.48
N SER A 54 -22.97 47.57 -5.42
CA SER A 54 -23.43 48.20 -4.17
C SER A 54 -23.78 47.21 -3.06
N THR A 55 -23.93 45.92 -3.39
CA THR A 55 -24.17 44.82 -2.45
C THR A 55 -22.89 44.11 -1.99
N GLY A 56 -21.71 44.62 -2.38
CA GLY A 56 -20.40 44.05 -2.00
C GLY A 56 -19.99 42.82 -2.81
N VAL A 57 -20.73 42.46 -3.85
CA VAL A 57 -20.41 41.36 -4.76
C VAL A 57 -19.46 41.86 -5.83
N GLN A 58 -18.33 41.19 -6.01
CA GLN A 58 -17.31 41.57 -6.99
C GLN A 58 -17.13 40.45 -8.00
N SER A 59 -17.14 40.80 -9.30
CA SER A 59 -16.88 39.82 -10.35
C SER A 59 -15.38 39.53 -10.49
N TYR A 60 -15.06 38.38 -11.07
CA TYR A 60 -13.72 38.04 -11.51
C TYR A 60 -13.76 37.31 -12.85
N SER A 61 -12.68 37.43 -13.61
CA SER A 61 -12.51 36.73 -14.89
C SER A 61 -11.10 36.15 -14.99
N LEU A 62 -10.97 35.02 -15.67
CA LEU A 62 -9.69 34.39 -15.94
C LEU A 62 -9.29 34.68 -17.39
N ILE A 63 -8.11 35.28 -17.56
CA ILE A 63 -7.54 35.60 -18.88
C ILE A 63 -6.23 34.85 -19.10
N ASN A 64 -5.93 34.55 -20.36
CA ASN A 64 -4.68 33.92 -20.75
C ASN A 64 -3.53 34.94 -20.83
N ALA A 65 -2.31 34.49 -21.10
CA ALA A 65 -1.13 35.34 -21.23
C ALA A 65 -1.27 36.43 -22.32
N SER A 66 -2.06 36.18 -23.35
CA SER A 66 -2.35 37.12 -24.45
C SER A 66 -3.49 38.10 -24.15
N GLY A 67 -4.10 38.03 -22.96
CA GLY A 67 -5.22 38.86 -22.55
C GLY A 67 -6.61 38.41 -23.03
N GLY A 68 -6.71 37.28 -23.73
CA GLY A 68 -7.98 36.67 -24.12
C GLY A 68 -8.64 35.91 -22.97
N ALA A 69 -9.96 35.72 -23.02
CA ALA A 69 -10.67 34.93 -22.02
C ALA A 69 -10.22 33.46 -22.03
N VAL A 70 -9.97 32.89 -20.85
CA VAL A 70 -9.85 31.44 -20.70
C VAL A 70 -11.25 30.84 -20.79
N LEU A 71 -11.41 29.81 -21.61
CA LEU A 71 -12.72 29.19 -21.87
C LEU A 71 -12.87 27.87 -21.10
N ASP A 72 -14.10 27.55 -20.69
CA ASP A 72 -14.49 26.24 -20.15
C ASP A 72 -14.74 25.21 -21.27
N GLN A 73 -15.15 23.99 -20.89
CA GLN A 73 -15.47 22.92 -21.84
C GLN A 73 -16.65 23.24 -22.78
N ASN A 74 -17.49 24.21 -22.43
CA ASN A 74 -18.66 24.62 -23.19
C ASN A 74 -18.38 25.88 -24.05
N GLY A 75 -17.17 26.44 -23.97
CA GLY A 75 -16.79 27.66 -24.67
C GLY A 75 -17.15 28.97 -23.95
N ASN A 76 -17.57 28.91 -22.67
CA ASN A 76 -17.85 30.10 -21.88
C ASN A 76 -16.58 30.63 -21.22
N ALA A 77 -16.49 31.95 -21.06
CA ALA A 77 -15.40 32.56 -20.29
C ALA A 77 -15.44 32.11 -18.83
N VAL A 78 -14.29 31.66 -18.32
CA VAL A 78 -14.13 31.25 -16.92
C VAL A 78 -14.12 32.50 -16.05
N GLY A 79 -15.12 32.61 -15.19
CA GLY A 79 -15.30 33.73 -14.28
C GLY A 79 -16.39 33.46 -13.27
N GLY A 80 -16.60 34.40 -12.37
CA GLY A 80 -17.61 34.28 -11.33
C GLY A 80 -17.67 35.53 -10.47
N SER A 81 -18.22 35.39 -9.27
CA SER A 81 -18.31 36.47 -8.30
C SER A 81 -17.84 36.01 -6.92
N ILE A 82 -17.28 36.93 -6.16
CA ILE A 82 -16.94 36.78 -4.75
C ILE A 82 -17.67 37.83 -3.93
N ILE A 83 -17.80 37.60 -2.62
CA ILE A 83 -18.25 38.62 -1.67
C ILE A 83 -17.02 39.21 -1.00
N GLN A 84 -16.81 40.53 -1.14
CA GLN A 84 -15.68 41.19 -0.52
C GLN A 84 -15.70 41.06 1.01
N GLY A 85 -14.52 40.94 1.59
CA GLY A 85 -14.34 40.78 3.04
C GLY A 85 -14.57 39.35 3.56
N GLN A 86 -15.09 38.44 2.73
CA GLN A 86 -15.28 37.03 3.09
C GLN A 86 -14.22 36.13 2.47
N THR A 87 -14.09 34.91 2.97
CA THR A 87 -13.31 33.86 2.32
C THR A 87 -14.18 33.17 1.27
N ASN A 88 -13.78 33.28 0.01
CA ASN A 88 -14.49 32.72 -1.13
C ASN A 88 -13.65 31.61 -1.77
N THR A 89 -14.26 30.46 -2.02
CA THR A 89 -13.61 29.36 -2.77
C THR A 89 -13.92 29.51 -4.26
N LEU A 90 -12.89 29.69 -5.06
CA LEU A 90 -12.97 29.79 -6.51
C LEU A 90 -12.68 28.43 -7.12
N LYS A 91 -13.60 27.97 -7.98
CA LYS A 91 -13.44 26.75 -8.79
C LYS A 91 -13.34 27.14 -10.24
N LEU A 92 -12.11 27.15 -10.76
CA LEU A 92 -11.79 27.58 -12.12
C LEU A 92 -11.75 26.35 -13.02
N ASN A 93 -12.77 26.18 -13.87
CA ASN A 93 -12.86 25.06 -14.81
C ASN A 93 -12.29 25.49 -16.17
N VAL A 94 -11.10 25.02 -16.51
CA VAL A 94 -10.39 25.38 -17.75
C VAL A 94 -10.57 24.27 -18.78
N GLY A 95 -11.15 24.62 -19.92
CA GLY A 95 -11.46 23.69 -21.01
C GLY A 95 -10.22 23.21 -21.75
N TYR A 96 -10.21 21.92 -22.11
CA TYR A 96 -9.25 21.32 -23.01
C TYR A 96 -9.91 20.22 -23.86
N THR A 97 -9.18 19.68 -24.83
CA THR A 97 -9.68 18.59 -25.69
C THR A 97 -9.08 17.27 -25.24
N ASP A 98 -9.93 16.29 -24.97
CA ASP A 98 -9.56 14.89 -24.73
C ASP A 98 -9.48 14.17 -26.07
N THR A 99 -8.29 13.66 -26.40
CA THR A 99 -7.96 13.05 -27.68
C THR A 99 -8.12 11.52 -27.68
N THR A 100 -8.70 10.94 -26.62
CA THR A 100 -9.01 9.50 -26.58
C THR A 100 -10.09 9.07 -27.56
N THR A 101 -10.95 9.99 -28.00
CA THR A 101 -11.99 9.75 -29.01
C THR A 101 -11.68 10.51 -30.29
N THR A 102 -12.24 10.07 -31.41
CA THR A 102 -12.18 10.79 -32.69
C THR A 102 -13.59 11.04 -33.22
N PRO A 103 -14.05 12.30 -33.35
CA PRO A 103 -13.38 13.54 -32.92
C PRO A 103 -13.13 13.62 -31.40
N GLY A 104 -12.14 14.41 -31.00
CA GLY A 104 -11.81 14.62 -29.59
C GLY A 104 -12.94 15.27 -28.81
N SER A 105 -13.16 14.83 -27.58
CA SER A 105 -14.22 15.34 -26.70
C SER A 105 -13.77 16.60 -25.96
N LYS A 106 -14.68 17.53 -25.70
CA LYS A 106 -14.41 18.72 -24.87
C LYS A 106 -14.57 18.35 -23.40
N THR A 107 -13.57 18.70 -22.59
CA THR A 107 -13.56 18.46 -21.16
C THR A 107 -12.86 19.61 -20.44
N ALA A 108 -12.75 19.58 -19.11
CA ALA A 108 -12.10 20.63 -18.33
C ALA A 108 -11.30 20.07 -17.16
N PHE A 109 -10.23 20.77 -16.80
CA PHE A 109 -9.57 20.58 -15.51
C PHE A 109 -9.98 21.70 -14.54
N GLN A 110 -10.07 21.37 -13.26
CA GLN A 110 -10.50 22.28 -12.22
C GLN A 110 -9.32 22.68 -11.33
N LEU A 111 -9.10 23.98 -11.21
CA LEU A 111 -8.23 24.57 -10.21
C LEU A 111 -9.08 25.15 -9.08
N GLU A 112 -8.67 24.87 -7.84
CA GLU A 112 -9.30 25.44 -6.66
C GLU A 112 -8.31 26.36 -5.95
N MET A 113 -8.78 27.55 -5.58
CA MET A 113 -8.06 28.48 -4.71
C MET A 113 -9.07 29.29 -3.90
N THR A 114 -8.64 29.82 -2.76
CA THR A 114 -9.46 30.74 -1.98
C THR A 114 -8.97 32.16 -2.15
N ILE A 115 -9.90 33.11 -2.18
CA ILE A 115 -9.63 34.54 -2.12
C ILE A 115 -10.37 35.12 -0.93
N SER A 116 -9.67 35.90 -0.13
CA SER A 116 -10.19 36.59 1.04
C SER A 116 -9.80 38.06 1.05
N GLY A 117 -10.38 38.83 1.96
CA GLY A 117 -10.13 40.26 2.06
C GLY A 117 -10.88 41.07 1.01
N SER A 118 -10.36 42.26 0.69
CA SER A 118 -11.03 43.24 -0.17
C SER A 118 -10.14 43.61 -1.35
N PRO A 119 -10.07 42.74 -2.39
CA PRO A 119 -9.43 43.10 -3.64
C PRO A 119 -10.19 44.22 -4.35
N VAL A 120 -9.48 45.12 -5.03
CA VAL A 120 -10.08 46.21 -5.80
C VAL A 120 -10.17 45.85 -7.28
N VAL A 121 -10.88 46.68 -8.04
CA VAL A 121 -10.98 46.52 -9.50
C VAL A 121 -9.58 46.56 -10.12
N ASN A 122 -9.34 45.66 -11.08
CA ASN A 122 -8.05 45.43 -11.73
C ASN A 122 -6.94 44.87 -10.84
N ASP A 123 -7.23 44.41 -9.61
CA ASP A 123 -6.30 43.53 -8.91
C ASP A 123 -6.16 42.22 -9.70
N THR A 124 -4.93 41.69 -9.74
CA THR A 124 -4.61 40.52 -10.56
C THR A 124 -3.84 39.46 -9.78
N PHE A 125 -4.11 38.20 -10.09
CA PHE A 125 -3.38 37.06 -9.55
C PHE A 125 -2.95 36.17 -10.70
N SER A 126 -1.65 36.08 -10.95
CA SER A 126 -1.11 35.20 -11.99
C SER A 126 -1.00 33.79 -11.45
N VAL A 127 -1.59 32.82 -12.13
CA VAL A 127 -1.57 31.39 -11.83
C VAL A 127 -0.75 30.67 -12.89
N GLY A 128 0.29 29.94 -12.46
CA GLY A 128 1.18 29.21 -13.36
C GLY A 128 1.59 27.84 -12.83
N ILE A 129 2.25 27.07 -13.69
CA ILE A 129 2.95 25.86 -13.26
C ILE A 129 4.15 26.26 -12.39
N THR A 130 4.36 25.49 -11.32
CA THR A 130 5.51 25.67 -10.43
C THR A 130 6.79 25.33 -11.20
N GLY A 131 7.70 26.30 -11.36
CA GLY A 131 8.97 26.13 -12.09
C GLY A 131 10.01 25.26 -11.36
N SER A 132 11.09 24.92 -12.06
CA SER A 132 12.25 24.25 -11.47
C SER A 132 12.90 25.09 -10.37
N GLY A 133 13.39 24.45 -9.31
CA GLY A 133 14.05 25.13 -8.18
C GLY A 133 13.09 25.81 -7.20
N SER A 134 11.78 25.56 -7.31
CA SER A 134 10.80 26.03 -6.32
C SER A 134 10.99 25.35 -4.96
N SER A 135 10.81 26.09 -3.88
CA SER A 135 10.73 25.57 -2.50
C SER A 135 9.35 25.01 -2.13
N ASP A 136 8.45 24.86 -3.11
CA ASP A 136 7.12 24.28 -2.91
C ASP A 136 7.19 22.76 -2.67
N ASN A 137 6.98 22.36 -1.42
CA ASN A 137 7.06 20.96 -1.00
C ASN A 137 5.70 20.24 -0.97
N ARG A 138 4.62 20.83 -1.51
CA ARG A 138 3.26 20.26 -1.40
C ARG A 138 3.14 18.88 -2.03
N ASN A 139 3.83 18.61 -3.14
CA ASN A 139 3.82 17.29 -3.75
C ASN A 139 4.53 16.25 -2.87
N ALA A 140 5.66 16.60 -2.24
CA ALA A 140 6.33 15.69 -1.32
C ALA A 140 5.48 15.44 -0.06
N LEU A 141 4.83 16.48 0.46
CA LEU A 141 3.87 16.34 1.56
C LEU A 141 2.69 15.45 1.18
N ALA A 142 2.19 15.54 -0.06
CA ALA A 142 1.15 14.65 -0.55
C ALA A 142 1.63 13.18 -0.62
N VAL A 143 2.88 12.95 -1.05
CA VAL A 143 3.49 11.61 -1.03
C VAL A 143 3.64 11.09 0.39
N VAL A 144 4.09 11.92 1.35
CA VAL A 144 4.13 11.55 2.77
C VAL A 144 2.73 11.21 3.29
N GLY A 145 1.72 11.99 2.89
CA GLY A 145 0.32 11.74 3.24
C GLY A 145 -0.22 10.39 2.75
N LEU A 146 0.36 9.79 1.70
CA LEU A 146 -0.01 8.45 1.23
C LEU A 146 0.29 7.37 2.28
N GLN A 147 1.27 7.58 3.17
CA GLN A 147 1.60 6.63 4.24
C GLN A 147 0.38 6.31 5.11
N THR A 148 -0.45 7.32 5.41
CA THR A 148 -1.63 7.20 6.27
C THR A 148 -2.95 7.16 5.48
N ALA A 149 -2.92 7.52 4.20
CA ALA A 149 -4.10 7.46 3.35
C ALA A 149 -4.57 6.02 3.13
N LYS A 150 -5.88 5.79 3.26
CA LYS A 150 -6.50 4.48 3.04
C LYS A 150 -6.59 4.16 1.55
N THR A 151 -5.50 3.64 1.00
CA THR A 151 -5.34 3.38 -0.44
C THR A 151 -5.19 1.90 -0.78
N VAL A 152 -4.93 1.04 0.21
CA VAL A 152 -4.76 -0.39 0.02
C VAL A 152 -6.09 -1.12 0.23
N GLY A 153 -6.41 -2.08 -0.64
CA GLY A 153 -7.61 -2.92 -0.50
C GLY A 153 -8.93 -2.18 -0.74
N VAL A 154 -8.90 -1.04 -1.43
CA VAL A 154 -10.09 -0.26 -1.82
C VAL A 154 -10.76 -0.92 -3.03
N ALA A 155 -11.21 -2.16 -2.87
CA ALA A 155 -12.05 -2.85 -3.85
C ALA A 155 -13.49 -2.90 -3.35
N ASN A 156 -14.47 -2.83 -4.26
CA ASN A 156 -15.90 -3.02 -3.98
C ASN A 156 -16.49 -2.10 -2.87
N GLY A 157 -16.02 -0.86 -2.77
CA GLY A 157 -16.56 0.12 -1.80
C GLY A 157 -16.09 -0.08 -0.35
N GLY A 158 -15.12 -0.95 -0.10
CA GLY A 158 -14.49 -1.08 1.21
C GLY A 158 -13.72 0.18 1.62
N ALA A 159 -13.64 0.45 2.94
CA ALA A 159 -12.97 1.63 3.48
C ALA A 159 -11.44 1.67 3.26
N GLY A 160 -10.84 0.57 2.80
CA GLY A 160 -9.39 0.41 2.61
C GLY A 160 -8.59 0.48 3.91
N THR A 161 -7.29 0.23 3.79
CA THR A 161 -6.29 0.42 4.87
C THR A 161 -5.14 1.29 4.37
N SER A 162 -4.38 1.87 5.30
CA SER A 162 -3.18 2.63 4.98
C SER A 162 -2.03 1.70 4.58
N LEU A 163 -1.01 2.23 3.91
CA LEU A 163 0.21 1.45 3.61
C LEU A 163 0.86 0.94 4.90
N SER A 164 0.92 1.78 5.93
CA SER A 164 1.46 1.41 7.25
C SER A 164 0.63 0.33 7.95
N GLY A 165 -0.71 0.42 7.86
CA GLY A 165 -1.63 -0.57 8.42
C GLY A 165 -1.48 -1.91 7.73
N SER A 166 -1.57 -1.92 6.39
CA SER A 166 -1.39 -3.14 5.60
C SER A 166 -0.04 -3.81 5.83
N TYR A 167 1.03 -3.03 5.98
CA TYR A 167 2.35 -3.57 6.28
C TYR A 167 2.40 -4.22 7.67
N SER A 168 1.81 -3.57 8.67
CA SER A 168 1.73 -4.09 10.04
C SER A 168 0.92 -5.40 10.10
N ASP A 169 -0.20 -5.44 9.38
CA ASP A 169 -1.04 -6.65 9.25
C ASP A 169 -0.26 -7.79 8.61
N LEU A 170 0.47 -7.52 7.53
CA LEU A 170 1.30 -8.52 6.83
C LEU A 170 2.39 -9.08 7.76
N VAL A 171 3.09 -8.22 8.49
CA VAL A 171 4.12 -8.65 9.46
C VAL A 171 3.49 -9.49 10.57
N SER A 172 2.31 -9.10 11.07
CA SER A 172 1.57 -9.85 12.09
C SER A 172 1.17 -11.25 11.61
N VAL A 173 0.66 -11.37 10.39
CA VAL A 173 0.29 -12.66 9.79
C VAL A 173 1.52 -13.56 9.63
N VAL A 174 2.62 -13.03 9.08
CA VAL A 174 3.86 -13.79 8.93
C VAL A 174 4.41 -14.24 10.29
N GLY A 175 4.40 -13.35 11.29
CA GLY A 175 4.85 -13.68 12.65
C GLY A 175 3.99 -14.76 13.30
N THR A 176 2.67 -14.70 13.11
CA THR A 176 1.72 -15.71 13.61
C THR A 176 1.96 -17.06 12.96
N LEU A 177 2.09 -17.11 11.63
CA LEU A 177 2.36 -18.34 10.88
C LEU A 177 3.72 -18.96 11.28
N ALA A 178 4.75 -18.12 11.48
CA ALA A 178 6.06 -18.60 11.92
C ALA A 178 6.01 -19.19 13.34
N SER A 179 5.30 -18.53 14.26
CA SER A 179 5.08 -19.03 15.63
C SER A 179 4.31 -20.36 15.62
N GLN A 180 3.25 -20.43 14.82
CA GLN A 180 2.47 -21.65 14.63
C GLN A 180 3.33 -22.80 14.10
N GLY A 181 4.10 -22.57 13.02
CA GLY A 181 5.00 -23.59 12.48
C GLY A 181 6.05 -24.09 13.49
N LYS A 182 6.57 -23.21 14.36
CA LYS A 182 7.50 -23.60 15.43
C LYS A 182 6.83 -24.48 16.50
N ASN A 183 5.59 -24.17 16.86
CA ASN A 183 4.80 -24.99 17.76
C ASN A 183 4.49 -26.35 17.14
N ASP A 184 4.13 -26.39 15.86
CA ASP A 184 3.83 -27.61 15.13
C ASP A 184 5.05 -28.53 15.03
N VAL A 185 6.24 -27.97 14.76
CA VAL A 185 7.51 -28.74 14.77
C VAL A 185 7.77 -29.34 16.17
N THR A 186 7.56 -28.55 17.22
CA THR A 186 7.77 -29.01 18.61
C THR A 186 6.79 -30.13 18.98
N ALA A 187 5.51 -29.96 18.66
CA ALA A 187 4.49 -30.97 18.91
C ALA A 187 4.75 -32.24 18.10
N THR A 188 5.11 -32.12 16.82
CA THR A 188 5.42 -33.26 15.95
C THR A 188 6.65 -34.01 16.44
N ALA A 189 7.69 -33.29 16.90
CA ALA A 189 8.88 -33.91 17.49
C ALA A 189 8.54 -34.72 18.75
N ALA A 190 7.66 -34.20 19.62
CA ALA A 190 7.20 -34.91 20.80
C ALA A 190 6.40 -36.18 20.43
N VAL A 191 5.49 -36.08 19.45
CA VAL A 191 4.73 -37.24 18.94
C VAL A 191 5.66 -38.29 18.35
N VAL A 192 6.64 -37.90 17.55
CA VAL A 192 7.66 -38.81 16.99
C VAL A 192 8.47 -39.47 18.10
N GLY A 193 8.87 -38.71 19.12
CA GLY A 193 9.57 -39.25 20.28
C GLY A 193 8.76 -40.32 21.01
N GLN A 194 7.49 -40.02 21.30
CA GLN A 194 6.57 -40.95 21.96
C GLN A 194 6.31 -42.21 21.10
N ALA A 195 6.12 -42.05 19.80
CA ALA A 195 5.91 -43.17 18.88
C ALA A 195 7.14 -44.09 18.81
N LYS A 196 8.35 -43.52 18.78
CA LYS A 196 9.61 -44.28 18.84
C LYS A 196 9.72 -45.05 20.17
N ALA A 197 9.49 -44.39 21.30
CA ALA A 197 9.54 -45.03 22.61
C ALA A 197 8.54 -46.19 22.75
N SER A 198 7.31 -45.99 22.26
CA SER A 198 6.26 -47.03 22.26
C SER A 198 6.65 -48.22 21.39
N ARG A 199 7.17 -47.98 20.17
CA ARG A 199 7.68 -49.03 19.29
C ARG A 199 8.83 -49.81 19.96
N ASP A 200 9.80 -49.10 20.54
CA ASP A 200 10.97 -49.72 21.16
C ASP A 200 10.59 -50.51 22.43
N SER A 201 9.51 -50.13 23.12
CA SER A 201 9.00 -50.90 24.27
C SER A 201 8.36 -52.24 23.89
N VAL A 202 7.83 -52.38 22.66
CA VAL A 202 7.14 -53.61 22.20
C VAL A 202 8.04 -54.48 21.35
N SER A 203 8.87 -53.86 20.51
CA SER A 203 9.71 -54.55 19.52
C SER A 203 11.21 -54.39 19.78
N GLY A 204 11.60 -53.65 20.82
CA GLY A 204 12.99 -53.55 21.24
C GLY A 204 13.45 -54.85 21.88
N VAL A 205 14.66 -55.28 21.51
CA VAL A 205 15.33 -56.41 22.14
C VAL A 205 16.12 -55.88 23.33
N SER A 206 15.85 -56.42 24.52
CA SER A 206 16.64 -56.12 25.71
C SER A 206 17.92 -56.95 25.69
N LEU A 207 19.08 -56.30 25.53
CA LEU A 207 20.37 -56.99 25.51
C LEU A 207 20.66 -57.75 26.81
N ASP A 208 20.15 -57.26 27.94
CA ASP A 208 20.29 -57.93 29.24
C ASP A 208 19.43 -59.20 29.32
N GLU A 209 18.22 -59.17 28.75
CA GLU A 209 17.34 -60.33 28.68
C GLU A 209 17.88 -61.38 27.71
N GLU A 210 18.35 -60.96 26.53
CA GLU A 210 19.06 -61.82 25.59
C GLU A 210 20.33 -62.42 26.19
N ALA A 211 21.13 -61.64 26.94
CA ALA A 211 22.33 -62.15 27.60
C ALA A 211 21.99 -63.18 28.69
N SER A 212 20.94 -62.93 29.49
CA SER A 212 20.45 -63.89 30.49
C SER A 212 19.95 -65.18 29.83
N ASN A 213 19.17 -65.07 28.76
CA ASN A 213 18.70 -66.21 27.97
C ASN A 213 19.87 -66.97 27.33
N LEU A 214 20.87 -66.28 26.80
CA LEU A 214 22.09 -66.86 26.24
C LEU A 214 22.87 -67.65 27.29
N ILE A 215 23.06 -67.09 28.50
CA ILE A 215 23.71 -67.80 29.62
C ILE A 215 22.90 -69.05 30.00
N LYS A 216 21.58 -68.93 30.07
CA LYS A 216 20.68 -70.06 30.36
C LYS A 216 20.78 -71.16 29.30
N TYR A 217 20.82 -70.80 28.01
CA TYR A 217 21.02 -71.76 26.92
C TYR A 217 22.41 -72.41 26.97
N GLN A 218 23.46 -71.68 27.32
CA GLN A 218 24.80 -72.25 27.53
C GLN A 218 24.84 -73.25 28.69
N GLN A 219 24.14 -72.94 29.79
CA GLN A 219 24.01 -73.86 30.93
C GLN A 219 23.23 -75.14 30.54
N TYR A 220 22.11 -75.01 29.83
CA TYR A 220 21.35 -76.17 29.35
C TYR A 220 22.12 -77.02 28.35
N TYR A 221 22.93 -76.40 27.49
CA TYR A 221 23.82 -77.12 26.59
C TYR A 221 24.88 -77.92 27.36
N THR A 222 25.50 -77.29 28.38
CA THR A 222 26.48 -77.96 29.25
C THR A 222 25.84 -79.11 30.02
N ALA A 223 24.65 -78.90 30.60
CA ALA A 223 23.90 -79.95 31.31
C ALA A 223 23.54 -81.12 30.38
N SER A 224 23.02 -80.83 29.18
CA SER A 224 22.74 -81.84 28.15
C SER A 224 24.00 -82.64 27.77
N SER A 225 25.15 -81.97 27.63
CA SER A 225 26.43 -82.63 27.34
C SER A 225 26.89 -83.57 28.46
N GLN A 226 26.63 -83.22 29.73
CA GLN A 226 26.93 -84.10 30.87
C GLN A 226 25.98 -85.30 30.93
N ILE A 227 24.69 -85.12 30.63
CA ILE A 227 23.72 -86.22 30.53
C ILE A 227 24.15 -87.20 29.43
N ILE A 228 24.57 -86.71 28.25
CA ILE A 228 25.08 -87.55 27.17
C ILE A 228 26.34 -88.32 27.61
N LYS A 229 27.28 -87.65 28.31
CA LYS A 229 28.46 -88.33 28.86
C LYS A 229 28.08 -89.41 29.86
N ALA A 230 27.16 -89.13 30.78
CA ALA A 230 26.67 -90.12 31.74
C ALA A 230 25.99 -91.30 31.04
N ALA A 231 25.16 -91.04 30.03
CA ALA A 231 24.53 -92.07 29.21
C ALA A 231 25.58 -92.91 28.45
N GLN A 232 26.61 -92.29 27.86
CA GLN A 232 27.73 -93.00 27.22
C GLN A 232 28.49 -93.87 28.22
N THR A 233 28.73 -93.39 29.44
CA THR A 233 29.35 -94.18 30.51
C THR A 233 28.48 -95.37 30.91
N ILE A 234 27.17 -95.18 31.06
CA ILE A 234 26.22 -96.28 31.34
C ILE A 234 26.24 -97.30 30.20
N PHE A 235 26.13 -96.85 28.94
CA PHE A 235 26.20 -97.73 27.77
C PHE A 235 27.52 -98.51 27.70
N SER A 236 28.65 -97.84 27.93
CA SER A 236 29.97 -98.50 27.91
C SER A 236 30.12 -99.49 29.06
N THR A 237 29.56 -99.20 30.23
CA THR A 237 29.55 -100.12 31.38
C THR A 237 28.70 -101.36 31.09
N LEU A 238 27.52 -101.18 30.48
CA LEU A 238 26.65 -102.29 30.08
C LEU A 238 27.30 -103.17 29.00
N ILE A 239 27.98 -102.58 28.02
CA ILE A 239 28.67 -103.31 26.94
C ILE A 239 29.91 -104.07 27.45
N ASN A 240 30.69 -103.48 28.37
CA ASN A 240 31.89 -104.14 28.94
C ASN A 240 31.57 -105.13 30.07
N SER A 241 30.32 -105.22 30.51
CA SER A 241 29.85 -106.15 31.56
C SER A 241 29.21 -107.44 30.99
N LEU A 242 29.22 -107.61 29.66
CA LEU A 242 28.90 -108.87 28.96
C LEU A 242 30.20 -109.58 28.54
#